data_AF-A0AAE0CQD5-F1
#
_entry.id   AF-A0AAE0CQD5-F1
#
_cell.length_a   1.000
_cell.length_b   1.000
_cell.length_c   1.000
_cell.angle_alpha   90.00
_cell.angle_beta   90.00
_cell.angle_gamma   90.00
#
_symmetry.space_group_name_H-M   'P 1'
#
loop_
_entity.id
_entity.type
_entity.pdbx_description
1 polymer ?
#
loop_
_entity_poly.entity_id
_entity_poly.type
_entity_poly.pdbx_seq_one_letter_code
_entity_poly.pdbx_strand_id
1 'polypeptide(L)'
;MEMGPDQESQDVKECQVVVSFFSDTPVVGCAVKPNVRVRVEGSVFQPPHSLCCTWYREQVKCSVHHSVLASLQCISCVKLKMPFKKSYHCSPECFVAVWKEHLARHRITTETINSTAISDHQETKILRSCGSWSDLGSATVVEGDWVKVLPVM
;
A
#
# COMPACT_ATOMS: atom_id res chain seq x y z
N MET A 1 64.85 8.84 -11.65
CA MET A 1 64.06 8.11 -10.65
C MET A 1 63.73 9.15 -9.59
N GLU A 2 62.49 9.60 -9.39
CA GLU A 2 61.23 8.88 -9.40
C GLU A 2 60.08 9.73 -9.97
N MET A 3 59.17 9.09 -10.67
CA MET A 3 57.85 9.61 -11.00
C MET A 3 56.92 9.18 -9.86
N GLY A 4 56.34 10.14 -9.13
CA GLY A 4 55.36 9.88 -8.08
C GLY A 4 54.03 9.39 -8.66
N PRO A 5 53.22 8.64 -7.88
CA PRO A 5 52.09 7.89 -8.41
C PRO A 5 50.95 8.83 -8.81
N ASP A 6 50.42 8.59 -10.01
CA ASP A 6 49.15 9.14 -10.48
C ASP A 6 48.04 8.75 -9.51
N GLN A 7 47.45 9.75 -8.87
CA GLN A 7 46.31 9.59 -7.98
C GLN A 7 45.05 9.53 -8.83
N GLU A 8 44.73 8.33 -9.32
CA GLU A 8 43.47 8.03 -10.01
C GLU A 8 42.32 8.15 -9.00
N SER A 9 41.77 9.37 -8.90
CA SER A 9 40.52 9.65 -8.21
C SER A 9 39.39 8.93 -8.95
N GLN A 10 39.08 7.71 -8.52
CA GLN A 10 37.85 7.01 -8.90
C GLN A 10 36.65 7.82 -8.38
N ASP A 11 36.11 8.65 -9.27
CA ASP A 11 34.82 9.30 -9.15
C ASP A 11 33.74 8.21 -9.05
N VAL A 12 33.32 7.88 -7.82
CA VAL A 12 32.23 6.94 -7.57
C VAL A 12 30.94 7.63 -7.98
N LYS A 13 30.57 7.47 -9.24
CA LYS A 13 29.32 8.02 -9.78
C LYS A 13 28.14 7.41 -9.03
N GLU A 14 27.33 8.27 -8.43
CA GLU A 14 26.17 7.85 -7.66
C GLU A 14 25.18 7.12 -8.58
N CYS A 15 24.89 5.86 -8.23
CA CYS A 15 23.95 5.01 -8.96
C CYS A 15 22.59 5.08 -8.30
N GLN A 16 21.58 5.56 -9.02
CA GLN A 16 20.20 5.56 -8.56
C GLN A 16 19.51 4.25 -8.96
N VAL A 17 18.96 3.53 -7.99
CA VAL A 17 18.12 2.35 -8.23
C VAL A 17 16.65 2.73 -8.09
N VAL A 18 15.89 2.61 -9.18
CA VAL A 18 14.44 2.85 -9.20
C VAL A 18 13.72 1.51 -9.26
N VAL A 19 12.83 1.26 -8.30
CA VAL A 19 12.01 0.05 -8.23
C VAL A 19 10.54 0.43 -8.38
N SER A 20 9.83 -0.21 -9.30
CA SER A 20 8.38 -0.05 -9.47
C SER A 20 7.67 -1.40 -9.61
N PHE A 21 6.36 -1.39 -9.41
CA PHE A 21 5.50 -2.57 -9.49
C PHE A 21 4.38 -2.32 -10.49
N PHE A 22 3.90 -3.37 -11.15
CA PHE A 22 2.73 -3.28 -12.03
C PHE A 22 1.41 -3.09 -11.27
N SER A 23 1.41 -3.42 -9.97
CA SER A 23 0.25 -3.29 -9.08
C SER A 23 0.72 -2.95 -7.68
N ASP A 24 0.01 -2.02 -7.03
CA ASP A 24 0.21 -1.67 -5.63
C ASP A 24 -0.43 -2.71 -4.68
N THR A 25 -1.24 -3.63 -5.23
CA THR A 25 -1.94 -4.65 -4.46
C THR A 25 -1.34 -6.02 -4.74
N PRO A 26 -0.55 -6.60 -3.81
CA PRO A 26 -0.16 -8.00 -3.90
C PRO A 26 -1.38 -8.91 -3.76
N VAL A 27 -1.41 -9.99 -4.57
CA VAL A 27 -2.46 -11.02 -4.59
C VAL A 27 -1.83 -12.37 -4.22
N VAL A 28 -2.50 -13.13 -3.35
CA VAL A 28 -2.04 -14.46 -2.93
C VAL A 28 -1.98 -15.40 -4.13
N GLY A 29 -0.90 -16.17 -4.25
CA GLY A 29 -0.68 -17.08 -5.38
C GLY A 29 -0.17 -16.40 -6.66
N CYS A 30 -0.15 -15.07 -6.72
CA CYS A 30 0.42 -14.34 -7.86
C CYS A 30 1.87 -13.96 -7.59
N ALA A 31 2.73 -14.16 -8.60
CA ALA A 31 4.13 -13.76 -8.53
C ALA A 31 4.26 -12.23 -8.49
N VAL A 32 4.97 -11.71 -7.50
CA VAL A 32 5.34 -10.28 -7.41
C VAL A 32 6.63 -10.08 -8.21
N LYS A 33 6.54 -9.35 -9.33
CA LYS A 33 7.68 -9.07 -10.21
C LYS A 33 7.98 -7.56 -10.20
N PRO A 34 9.04 -7.12 -9.50
CA PRO A 34 9.45 -5.72 -9.53
C PRO A 34 10.09 -5.37 -10.89
N ASN A 35 9.82 -4.16 -11.39
CA ASN A 35 10.59 -3.55 -12.46
C ASN A 35 11.72 -2.74 -11.81
N VAL A 36 12.97 -3.14 -12.07
CA VAL A 36 14.14 -2.46 -11.52
C VAL A 36 14.91 -1.76 -12.63
N ARG A 37 15.23 -0.49 -12.42
CA ARG A 37 16.04 0.32 -13.32
C ARG A 37 17.18 0.95 -12.56
N VAL A 38 18.41 0.61 -12.93
CA VAL A 38 19.61 1.31 -12.44
C VAL A 38 19.94 2.44 -13.40
N ARG A 39 20.14 3.65 -12.86
CA ARG A 39 20.51 4.86 -13.57
C ARG A 39 21.83 5.38 -13.00
N VAL A 40 22.66 5.93 -13.87
CA VAL A 40 23.89 6.65 -13.48
C VAL A 40 23.76 8.04 -14.06
N GLU A 41 24.03 9.05 -13.24
CA GLU A 41 23.93 10.44 -13.67
C GLU A 41 24.89 10.69 -14.85
N GLY A 42 24.40 11.34 -15.91
CA GLY A 42 25.14 11.59 -17.14
C GLY A 42 25.31 10.38 -18.07
N SER A 43 24.81 9.19 -17.74
CA SER A 43 24.82 8.02 -18.63
C SER A 43 23.47 7.83 -19.32
N VAL A 44 23.50 7.67 -20.66
CA VAL A 44 22.33 7.28 -21.45
C VAL A 44 22.06 5.78 -21.36
N PHE A 45 23.10 4.98 -21.07
CA PHE A 45 23.01 3.53 -21.00
C PHE A 45 22.87 3.04 -19.55
N GLN A 46 22.08 1.98 -19.35
CA GLN A 46 22.05 1.29 -18.06
C GLN A 46 23.39 0.58 -17.82
N PRO A 47 24.04 0.79 -16.68
CA PRO A 47 25.27 0.08 -16.36
C PRO A 47 24.97 -1.43 -16.20
N PRO A 48 25.94 -2.32 -16.47
CA PRO A 48 25.84 -3.71 -16.06
C PRO A 48 25.64 -3.80 -14.55
N HIS A 49 24.63 -4.55 -14.11
CA HIS A 49 24.32 -4.71 -12.70
C HIS A 49 23.80 -6.11 -12.42
N SER A 50 24.05 -6.59 -11.20
CA SER A 50 23.37 -7.76 -10.63
C SER A 50 22.60 -7.31 -9.41
N LEU A 51 21.40 -7.86 -9.22
CA LEU A 51 20.51 -7.48 -8.11
C LEU A 51 20.31 -8.67 -7.21
N CYS A 52 20.50 -8.44 -5.91
CA CYS A 52 20.06 -9.36 -4.87
C CYS A 52 18.88 -8.70 -4.14
N CYS A 53 17.69 -9.29 -4.28
CA CYS A 53 16.47 -8.76 -3.67
C CYS A 53 16.07 -9.62 -2.47
N THR A 54 15.89 -8.99 -1.31
CA THR A 54 15.29 -9.63 -0.13
C THR A 54 13.91 -9.04 0.11
N TRP A 55 12.92 -9.89 0.35
CA TRP A 55 11.54 -9.48 0.60
C TRP A 55 11.25 -9.46 2.08
N TYR A 56 10.61 -8.39 2.55
CA TYR A 56 10.13 -8.26 3.91
C TYR A 56 8.63 -8.01 3.91
N ARG A 57 7.95 -8.46 4.96
CA ARG A 57 6.55 -8.14 5.23
C ARG A 57 6.46 -7.48 6.59
N GLU A 58 5.79 -6.35 6.62
CA GLU A 58 5.47 -5.70 7.89
C GLU A 58 4.44 -6.55 8.65
N GLN A 59 4.74 -6.86 9.91
CA GLN A 59 3.81 -7.52 10.80
C GLN A 59 2.91 -6.47 11.46
N VAL A 60 1.70 -6.32 10.93
CA VAL A 60 0.74 -5.34 11.45
C VAL A 60 -0.20 -6.02 12.44
N LYS A 61 -0.42 -5.38 13.59
CA LYS A 61 -1.35 -5.85 14.62
C LYS A 61 -2.79 -5.45 14.29
N CYS A 62 -3.74 -6.24 14.75
CA CYS A 62 -5.16 -5.88 14.64
C CYS A 62 -5.46 -4.59 15.42
N SER A 63 -6.29 -3.73 14.83
CA SER A 63 -6.74 -2.47 15.41
C SER A 63 -7.68 -2.62 16.63
N VAL A 64 -8.21 -3.83 16.83
CA VAL A 64 -9.10 -4.19 17.95
C VAL A 64 -8.34 -5.08 18.94
N HIS A 65 -7.71 -6.15 18.44
CA HIS A 65 -6.95 -7.11 19.24
C HIS A 65 -5.44 -6.86 19.10
N HIS A 66 -4.90 -5.92 19.88
CA HIS A 66 -3.50 -5.46 19.76
C HIS A 66 -2.42 -6.52 20.06
N SER A 67 -2.80 -7.69 20.56
CA SER A 67 -1.91 -8.84 20.76
C SER A 67 -1.86 -9.78 19.54
N VAL A 68 -2.76 -9.63 18.57
CA VAL A 68 -2.95 -10.54 17.44
C VAL A 68 -2.54 -9.87 16.14
N LEU A 69 -1.88 -10.62 15.26
CA LEU A 69 -1.55 -10.14 13.91
C LEU A 69 -2.81 -9.98 13.07
N ALA A 70 -2.83 -8.93 12.26
CA ALA A 70 -3.90 -8.70 11.31
C ALA A 70 -3.76 -9.64 10.12
N SER A 71 -4.87 -10.22 9.70
CA SER A 71 -4.97 -11.05 8.50
C SER A 71 -5.78 -10.34 7.41
N LEU A 72 -6.43 -9.20 7.72
CA LEU A 72 -7.30 -8.48 6.81
C LEU A 72 -7.03 -6.99 6.84
N GLN A 73 -7.16 -6.35 5.68
CA GLN A 73 -7.17 -4.89 5.56
C GLN A 73 -8.43 -4.42 4.82
N CYS A 74 -9.09 -3.38 5.35
CA CYS A 74 -10.21 -2.74 4.66
C CYS A 74 -9.73 -1.93 3.45
N ILE A 75 -10.21 -2.26 2.25
CA ILE A 75 -9.82 -1.58 1.01
C ILE A 75 -10.32 -0.13 0.97
N SER A 76 -11.50 0.14 1.54
CA SER A 76 -12.06 1.49 1.60
C SER A 76 -11.21 2.44 2.46
N CYS A 77 -10.67 1.94 3.58
CA CYS A 77 -9.69 2.71 4.39
C CYS A 77 -8.46 3.10 3.56
N VAL A 78 -7.93 2.16 2.74
CA VAL A 78 -6.77 2.43 1.87
C VAL A 78 -7.11 3.53 0.85
N LYS A 79 -8.27 3.43 0.18
CA LYS A 79 -8.73 4.41 -0.80
C LYS A 79 -8.95 5.80 -0.21
N LEU A 80 -9.47 5.86 1.02
CA LEU A 80 -9.69 7.11 1.77
C LEU A 80 -8.41 7.64 2.44
N LYS A 81 -7.26 7.00 2.23
CA LYS A 81 -5.98 7.34 2.87
C LYS A 81 -6.08 7.45 4.39
N MET A 82 -6.93 6.62 4.99
CA MET A 82 -7.13 6.57 6.44
C MET A 82 -5.86 6.08 7.15
N PRO A 83 -5.66 6.42 8.44
CA PRO A 83 -4.52 5.96 9.20
C PRO A 83 -4.33 4.44 9.07
N PHE A 84 -3.19 4.04 8.53
CA PHE A 84 -2.86 2.67 8.14
C PHE A 84 -3.24 1.65 9.22
N LYS A 85 -2.85 1.89 10.48
CA LYS A 85 -3.10 0.99 11.62
C LYS A 85 -4.59 0.77 11.92
N LYS A 86 -5.47 1.71 11.58
CA LYS A 86 -6.92 1.61 11.84
C LYS A 86 -7.67 0.78 10.79
N SER A 87 -6.99 0.38 9.71
CA SER A 87 -7.59 -0.39 8.60
C SER A 87 -7.50 -1.91 8.78
N TYR A 88 -6.77 -2.38 9.80
CA TYR A 88 -6.36 -3.78 9.95
C TYR A 88 -7.16 -4.55 10.99
N HIS A 89 -7.55 -5.78 10.64
CA HIS A 89 -8.34 -6.69 11.47
C HIS A 89 -7.75 -8.11 11.44
N CYS A 90 -7.84 -8.84 12.56
CA CYS A 90 -7.30 -10.20 12.67
C CYS A 90 -8.19 -11.26 12.01
N SER A 91 -9.46 -10.95 11.76
CA SER A 91 -10.43 -11.88 11.16
C SER A 91 -11.67 -11.15 10.64
N PRO A 92 -12.51 -11.79 9.79
CA PRO A 92 -13.76 -11.22 9.32
C PRO A 92 -14.73 -10.90 10.46
N GLU A 93 -14.80 -11.75 11.48
CA GLU A 93 -15.67 -11.57 12.64
C GLU A 93 -15.25 -10.34 13.46
N CYS A 94 -13.94 -10.15 13.65
CA CYS A 94 -13.40 -8.95 14.27
C CYS A 94 -13.76 -7.69 13.49
N PHE A 95 -13.73 -7.74 12.16
CA PHE A 95 -14.12 -6.62 11.30
C PHE A 95 -15.63 -6.32 11.40
N VAL A 96 -16.48 -7.35 11.33
CA VAL A 96 -17.94 -7.21 11.42
C VAL A 96 -18.37 -6.69 12.79
N ALA A 97 -17.72 -7.15 13.87
CA ALA A 97 -18.03 -6.73 15.24
C ALA A 97 -17.91 -5.22 15.47
N VAL A 98 -17.03 -4.55 14.72
CA VAL A 98 -16.80 -3.09 14.81
C VAL A 98 -17.25 -2.33 13.55
N TRP A 99 -18.08 -2.97 12.71
CA TRP A 99 -18.43 -2.43 11.40
C TRP A 99 -19.17 -1.09 11.50
N LYS A 100 -20.05 -0.92 12.50
CA LYS A 100 -20.82 0.32 12.68
C LYS A 100 -19.90 1.51 12.96
N GLU A 101 -18.98 1.35 13.91
CA GLU A 101 -17.97 2.38 14.23
C GLU A 101 -17.01 2.59 13.06
N HIS A 102 -16.65 1.51 12.36
CA HIS A 102 -15.80 1.57 11.18
C HIS A 102 -16.44 2.39 10.05
N LEU A 103 -17.72 2.16 9.77
CA LEU A 103 -18.48 2.89 8.75
C LEU A 103 -18.68 4.36 9.13
N ALA A 104 -18.93 4.66 10.40
CA ALA A 104 -19.03 6.05 10.87
C ALA A 104 -17.74 6.83 10.58
N ARG A 105 -16.56 6.21 10.80
CA ARG A 105 -15.28 6.83 10.43
C ARG A 105 -15.16 7.08 8.93
N HIS A 106 -15.59 6.15 8.08
CA HIS A 106 -15.58 6.38 6.63
C HIS A 106 -16.42 7.59 6.22
N ARG A 107 -17.62 7.75 6.81
CA ARG A 107 -18.51 8.88 6.54
C ARG A 107 -17.84 10.20 6.93
N ILE A 108 -17.36 10.30 8.16
CA ILE A 108 -16.69 11.50 8.69
C ILE A 108 -15.48 11.89 7.82
N THR A 109 -14.65 10.92 7.43
CA THR A 109 -13.49 11.18 6.56
C THR A 109 -13.91 11.63 5.18
N THR A 110 -14.93 11.02 4.59
CA THR A 110 -15.43 11.41 3.27
C THR A 110 -16.02 12.82 3.29
N GLU A 111 -16.79 13.15 4.33
CA GLU A 111 -17.32 14.50 4.56
C GLU A 111 -16.20 15.52 4.70
N THR A 112 -15.17 15.22 5.50
CA THR A 112 -14.00 16.09 5.68
C THR A 112 -13.29 16.33 4.34
N ILE A 113 -13.04 15.28 3.55
CA ILE A 113 -12.41 15.38 2.23
C ILE A 113 -13.24 16.27 1.30
N ASN A 114 -14.55 16.08 1.26
CA ASN A 114 -15.44 16.86 0.41
C ASN A 114 -15.49 18.34 0.84
N SER A 115 -15.53 18.61 2.16
CA SER A 115 -15.48 19.99 2.67
C SER A 115 -14.17 20.69 2.33
N THR A 116 -13.04 19.98 2.34
CA THR A 116 -11.75 20.55 1.90
C THR A 116 -11.65 20.72 0.38
N ALA A 117 -12.27 19.81 -0.40
CA ALA A 117 -12.25 19.88 -1.86
C ALA A 117 -13.12 21.00 -2.44
N ILE A 118 -14.13 21.48 -1.70
CA ILE A 118 -14.94 22.64 -2.09
C ILE A 118 -14.10 23.95 -2.09
N SER A 119 -12.93 23.96 -1.44
CA SER A 119 -12.01 25.11 -1.45
C SER A 119 -11.02 25.11 -2.63
N ASP A 120 -10.74 23.96 -3.23
CA ASP A 120 -9.71 23.83 -4.28
C ASP A 120 -10.32 23.25 -5.55
N HIS A 121 -10.59 24.13 -6.52
CA HIS A 121 -11.00 23.75 -7.87
C HIS A 121 -9.89 22.94 -8.58
N GLN A 122 -10.01 21.61 -8.64
CA GLN A 122 -9.98 20.78 -9.85
C GLN A 122 -9.73 19.29 -9.54
N GLU A 123 -10.49 18.44 -10.23
CA GLU A 123 -10.30 17.00 -10.47
C GLU A 123 -10.04 16.08 -9.27
N THR A 124 -11.11 15.62 -8.62
CA THR A 124 -11.15 14.20 -8.24
C THR A 124 -12.48 13.57 -8.63
N LYS A 125 -12.36 12.60 -9.53
CA LYS A 125 -13.42 11.71 -10.03
C LYS A 125 -14.08 11.00 -8.85
N ILE A 126 -15.28 11.47 -8.49
CA ILE A 126 -16.34 10.86 -7.68
C ILE A 126 -15.91 9.53 -7.04
N LEU A 127 -15.34 9.59 -5.82
CA LEU A 127 -15.39 8.48 -4.88
C LEU A 127 -16.88 8.21 -4.66
N ARG A 128 -17.43 7.19 -5.34
CA ARG A 128 -18.83 6.83 -5.20
C ARG A 128 -19.15 6.71 -3.72
N SER A 129 -20.00 7.63 -3.28
CA SER A 129 -20.64 7.68 -1.97
C SER A 129 -20.90 6.27 -1.48
N CYS A 130 -20.44 6.00 -0.25
CA CYS A 130 -20.63 4.73 0.45
C CYS A 130 -22.01 4.16 0.09
N GLY A 131 -22.03 3.05 -0.65
CA GLY A 131 -23.26 2.47 -1.18
C GLY A 131 -24.32 2.36 -0.09
N SER A 132 -25.56 2.69 -0.45
CA SER A 132 -26.71 2.36 0.38
C SER A 132 -26.92 0.85 0.27
N TRP A 133 -26.67 0.09 1.34
CA TRP A 133 -26.92 -1.36 1.37
C TRP A 133 -28.08 -1.62 2.32
N SER A 134 -29.29 -1.66 1.76
CA SER A 134 -30.53 -1.95 2.47
C SER A 134 -30.86 -3.44 2.51
N ASP A 135 -29.86 -4.34 2.53
CA ASP A 135 -30.12 -5.78 2.69
C ASP A 135 -28.96 -6.47 3.41
N LEU A 136 -29.00 -6.39 4.74
CA LEU A 136 -28.29 -7.32 5.64
C LEU A 136 -29.26 -8.34 6.24
N GLY A 137 -30.43 -8.52 5.62
CA GLY A 137 -31.35 -9.61 5.90
C GLY A 137 -31.19 -10.68 4.82
N SER A 138 -30.57 -11.80 5.16
CA SER A 138 -30.58 -13.03 4.34
C SER A 138 -30.03 -12.91 2.91
N ALA A 139 -28.70 -12.83 2.77
CA ALA A 139 -28.03 -13.30 1.57
C ALA A 139 -26.70 -13.93 1.94
N THR A 140 -26.48 -15.14 1.44
CA THR A 140 -25.23 -15.91 1.56
C THR A 140 -24.04 -15.02 1.24
N VAL A 141 -23.15 -14.89 2.23
CA VAL A 141 -21.93 -14.09 2.18
C VAL A 141 -21.11 -14.49 0.96
N VAL A 142 -21.04 -13.61 -0.04
CA VAL A 142 -19.99 -13.69 -1.05
C VAL A 142 -18.74 -13.10 -0.41
N GLU A 143 -17.90 -13.99 0.09
CA GLU A 143 -16.53 -13.71 0.52
C GLU A 143 -15.76 -12.98 -0.59
N GLY A 144 -15.23 -11.78 -0.33
CA GLY A 144 -14.04 -11.31 -1.05
C GLY A 144 -13.93 -9.82 -1.42
N ASP A 145 -15.02 -9.08 -1.60
CA ASP A 145 -14.90 -7.77 -2.29
C ASP A 145 -14.53 -6.57 -1.39
N TRP A 146 -14.57 -6.74 -0.07
CA TRP A 146 -14.48 -5.62 0.88
C TRP A 146 -13.21 -5.63 1.75
N VAL A 147 -12.55 -6.77 1.82
CA VAL A 147 -11.37 -7.00 2.66
C VAL A 147 -10.28 -7.68 1.85
N LYS A 148 -9.07 -7.15 1.95
CA LYS A 148 -7.90 -7.82 1.40
C LYS A 148 -7.41 -8.84 2.41
N VAL A 149 -7.41 -10.12 2.03
CA VAL A 149 -6.78 -11.18 2.82
C VAL A 149 -5.27 -11.05 2.72
N LEU A 150 -4.65 -10.82 3.85
CA LEU A 150 -3.22 -10.96 4.06
C LEU A 150 -2.97 -12.44 4.36
N PRO A 151 -2.14 -13.13 3.56
CA PRO A 151 -1.78 -14.50 3.87
C PRO A 151 -1.09 -14.54 5.24
N VAL A 152 -1.65 -15.33 6.16
CA VAL A 152 -1.05 -15.66 7.44
C VAL A 152 -0.24 -16.93 7.22
N MET A 153 1.08 -16.87 7.43
CA MET A 153 1.94 -18.06 7.59
C MET A 153 2.04 -18.39 9.07
#